data_AF-A0A959Q8C2-F1
#
_entry.id   AF-A0A959Q8C2-F1
#
_cell.length_a   1.000
_cell.length_b   1.000
_cell.length_c   1.000
_cell.angle_alpha   90.00
_cell.angle_beta   90.00
_cell.angle_gamma   90.00
#
_symmetry.space_group_name_H-M   'P 1'
#
loop_
_entity.id
_entity.type
_entity.pdbx_description
1 polymer ?
#
loop_
_entity_poly.entity_id
_entity_poly.type
_entity_poly.pdbx_seq_one_letter_code
_entity_poly.pdbx_strand_id
1 'polypeptide(L)'
;MTPDPNLTLSHTMYLIGDAGYSREGEVAPAIQLLQQKLRSAPKNSSVIFLGDNIYPHGLPSKDHPDRAEAQYRLDVQLETLRDFPGKAFMIAGNHDWGGDGLKGVKRQEDYVEDYLDDHGVWFPEHGCGGPDVVEINNDLVIIFIDSEWWLTDWDAEPAINDGCESKSRENFLYLFEEAVKKHRNKNIVIAQHHPLYSNGSHGGYFMAHHQLFPLTDVKKNLWIPLPVIGTVYTTMRATVGTREDLAFQPYKDLKAGLLATARKNGNFIFVSGHEHALQYFEADDQYFVVSGAGSKQTAVRGGKGSLFTYGGNGISILRFYDDGTAWLEFWRPLEGDPEGELIYRHQVRGSLPLKEIEIPTEFLEYEEHREQINYVLYEGKKPKGRSHRFFWGDLYRDEYFAEVEVPVLDVATFQGGLSPVKRGGGYQTNSLRLVDSLGRQYVMRGLQKDATRIVPYPFNKTVAKDIFADQFASAHPYAAFVVPDLADAADVYHTNPKLYYVPKQPALGTYNDQFGGELYLVEERPDKEWSELESFGQASDFLSTADLAEELREDHEHRVDQISVIRARLFDQLL
;
A
#
# COMPACT_ATOMS: atom_id res chain seq x y z
N MET A 1 -0.91 -27.82 -15.27
CA MET A 1 -2.23 -28.05 -14.64
C MET A 1 -3.23 -27.05 -15.22
N THR A 2 -4.52 -27.30 -15.10
CA THR A 2 -5.59 -26.37 -15.52
C THR A 2 -6.45 -25.99 -14.32
N PRO A 3 -7.05 -24.79 -14.32
CA PRO A 3 -8.06 -24.42 -13.33
C PRO A 3 -9.19 -25.45 -13.29
N ASP A 4 -9.79 -25.64 -12.11
CA ASP A 4 -11.01 -26.44 -11.98
C ASP A 4 -12.11 -25.81 -12.85
N PRO A 5 -12.76 -26.58 -13.73
CA PRO A 5 -13.79 -26.06 -14.65
C PRO A 5 -15.01 -25.47 -13.94
N ASN A 6 -15.21 -25.73 -12.64
CA ASN A 6 -16.30 -25.15 -11.85
C ASN A 6 -15.99 -23.75 -11.30
N LEU A 7 -14.73 -23.29 -11.38
CA LEU A 7 -14.37 -21.97 -10.89
C LEU A 7 -14.78 -20.89 -11.91
N THR A 8 -15.43 -19.83 -11.42
CA THR A 8 -15.83 -18.71 -12.27
C THR A 8 -14.73 -17.65 -12.26
N LEU A 9 -14.23 -17.28 -13.44
CA LEU A 9 -13.22 -16.23 -13.57
C LEU A 9 -13.83 -14.88 -13.12
N SER A 10 -13.25 -14.27 -12.09
CA SER A 10 -13.72 -13.00 -11.52
C SER A 10 -12.96 -11.80 -12.08
N HIS A 11 -11.64 -11.93 -12.31
CA HIS A 11 -10.80 -10.85 -12.85
C HIS A 11 -9.57 -11.38 -13.60
N THR A 12 -9.16 -10.70 -14.67
CA THR A 12 -7.90 -10.98 -15.39
C THR A 12 -6.94 -9.79 -15.30
N MET A 13 -5.72 -10.01 -14.81
CA MET A 13 -4.70 -8.98 -14.67
C MET A 13 -3.51 -9.29 -15.59
N TYR A 14 -3.25 -8.41 -16.54
CA TYR A 14 -2.10 -8.47 -17.46
C TYR A 14 -0.93 -7.69 -16.86
N LEU A 15 0.28 -8.22 -17.00
CA LEU A 15 1.51 -7.63 -16.45
C LEU A 15 2.56 -7.55 -17.55
N ILE A 16 3.17 -6.38 -17.69
CA ILE A 16 4.31 -6.13 -18.58
C ILE A 16 5.23 -5.10 -17.93
N GLY A 17 6.54 -5.31 -17.94
CA GLY A 17 7.55 -4.33 -17.50
C GLY A 17 8.60 -4.16 -18.57
N ASP A 18 9.39 -3.08 -18.46
CA ASP A 18 10.57 -2.85 -19.30
C ASP A 18 10.21 -2.80 -20.80
N ALA A 19 9.10 -2.14 -21.11
CA ALA A 19 8.54 -2.03 -22.45
C ALA A 19 9.03 -0.80 -23.22
N GLY A 20 9.82 0.08 -22.59
CA GLY A 20 10.23 1.37 -23.15
C GLY A 20 11.32 1.37 -24.23
N TYR A 21 11.54 0.28 -24.98
CA TYR A 21 12.61 0.18 -25.98
C TYR A 21 12.09 -0.17 -27.40
N SER A 22 11.02 0.50 -27.83
CA SER A 22 10.62 0.49 -29.25
C SER A 22 11.43 1.53 -30.04
N ARG A 23 11.85 1.19 -31.26
CA ARG A 23 12.48 2.12 -32.21
C ARG A 23 11.40 2.78 -33.06
N GLU A 24 11.69 3.96 -33.60
CA GLU A 24 10.75 4.66 -34.49
C GLU A 24 10.26 3.74 -35.63
N GLY A 25 8.94 3.62 -35.76
CA GLY A 25 8.29 2.74 -36.74
C GLY A 25 8.21 1.26 -36.35
N GLU A 26 8.80 0.85 -35.23
CA GLU A 26 8.76 -0.51 -34.70
C GLU A 26 7.93 -0.59 -33.41
N VAL A 27 7.32 -1.75 -33.15
CA VAL A 27 6.62 -2.07 -31.89
C VAL A 27 7.22 -3.36 -31.36
N ALA A 28 7.64 -3.37 -30.09
CA ALA A 28 8.24 -4.56 -29.48
C ALA A 28 7.26 -5.77 -29.52
N PRO A 29 7.74 -6.99 -29.81
CA PRO A 29 6.87 -8.17 -29.97
C PRO A 29 5.96 -8.47 -28.77
N ALA A 30 6.41 -8.22 -27.53
CA ALA A 30 5.56 -8.43 -26.35
C ALA A 30 4.45 -7.37 -26.22
N ILE A 31 4.69 -6.14 -26.69
CA ILE A 31 3.65 -5.09 -26.75
C ILE A 31 2.59 -5.46 -27.79
N GLN A 32 2.98 -6.02 -28.94
CA GLN A 32 2.04 -6.52 -29.94
C GLN A 32 1.17 -7.66 -29.38
N LEU A 33 1.80 -8.62 -28.69
CA LEU A 33 1.09 -9.69 -27.99
C LEU A 33 0.11 -9.13 -26.96
N LEU A 34 0.55 -8.17 -26.13
CA LEU A 34 -0.29 -7.52 -25.13
C LEU A 34 -1.50 -6.85 -25.79
N GLN A 35 -1.28 -6.04 -26.84
CA GLN A 35 -2.36 -5.36 -27.56
C GLN A 35 -3.42 -6.34 -28.08
N GLN A 36 -2.98 -7.49 -28.63
CA GLN A 36 -3.91 -8.54 -29.08
C GLN A 36 -4.71 -9.13 -27.91
N LYS A 37 -4.06 -9.39 -26.77
CA LYS A 37 -4.75 -9.91 -25.58
C LYS A 37 -5.70 -8.90 -24.95
N LEU A 38 -5.38 -7.61 -24.95
CA LEU A 38 -6.23 -6.56 -24.39
C LEU A 38 -7.47 -6.31 -25.25
N ARG A 39 -7.37 -6.38 -26.59
CA ARG A 39 -8.53 -6.26 -27.50
C ARG A 39 -9.60 -7.32 -27.28
N SER A 40 -9.20 -8.51 -26.82
CA SER A 40 -10.11 -9.62 -26.51
C SER A 40 -10.44 -9.74 -25.02
N ALA A 41 -9.91 -8.84 -24.18
CA ALA A 41 -10.09 -8.90 -22.74
C ALA A 41 -11.51 -8.44 -22.33
N PRO A 42 -12.14 -9.12 -21.36
CA PRO A 42 -13.42 -8.68 -20.81
C PRO A 42 -13.23 -7.41 -19.96
N LYS A 43 -14.34 -6.68 -19.71
CA LYS A 43 -14.37 -5.49 -18.85
C LYS A 43 -13.79 -5.71 -17.45
N ASN A 44 -13.96 -6.91 -16.88
CA ASN A 44 -13.37 -7.31 -15.60
C ASN A 44 -11.90 -7.73 -15.80
N SER A 45 -11.10 -6.79 -16.31
CA SER A 45 -9.67 -6.96 -16.50
C SER A 45 -8.92 -5.71 -16.10
N SER A 46 -7.63 -5.88 -15.81
CA SER A 46 -6.70 -4.78 -15.64
C SER A 46 -5.36 -5.07 -16.30
N VAL A 47 -4.59 -4.04 -16.63
CA VAL A 47 -3.20 -4.16 -17.08
C VAL A 47 -2.31 -3.29 -16.21
N ILE A 48 -1.13 -3.79 -15.85
CA ILE A 48 -0.11 -3.04 -15.10
C ILE A 48 1.17 -2.99 -15.93
N PHE A 49 1.60 -1.78 -16.28
CA PHE A 49 2.96 -1.51 -16.76
C PHE A 49 3.89 -1.33 -15.57
N LEU A 50 4.81 -2.26 -15.37
CA LEU A 50 5.62 -2.44 -14.17
C LEU A 50 6.93 -1.63 -14.20
N GLY A 51 6.90 -0.42 -14.76
CA GLY A 51 8.05 0.48 -14.84
C GLY A 51 9.00 0.23 -16.00
N ASP A 52 9.97 1.14 -16.13
CA ASP A 52 10.85 1.28 -17.28
C ASP A 52 10.06 1.46 -18.58
N ASN A 53 9.13 2.40 -18.52
CA ASN A 53 8.23 2.74 -19.62
C ASN A 53 8.98 3.52 -20.71
N ILE A 54 10.12 4.14 -20.40
CA ILE A 54 10.99 4.80 -21.37
C ILE A 54 12.47 4.48 -21.07
N TYR A 55 13.21 4.06 -22.10
CA TYR A 55 14.67 3.95 -22.04
C TYR A 55 15.34 5.04 -22.89
N PRO A 56 16.64 5.36 -22.66
CA PRO A 56 17.42 5.03 -21.45
C PRO A 56 17.11 5.96 -20.27
N HIS A 57 16.34 7.02 -20.49
CA HIS A 57 15.93 7.99 -19.48
C HIS A 57 14.44 8.27 -19.67
N GLY A 58 13.80 8.72 -18.59
CA GLY A 58 12.39 9.05 -18.57
C GLY A 58 12.06 10.21 -19.49
N LEU A 59 10.79 10.60 -19.49
CA LEU A 59 10.28 11.58 -20.44
C LEU A 59 10.97 12.95 -20.23
N PRO A 60 11.81 13.46 -21.15
CA PRO A 60 12.58 14.68 -20.92
C PRO A 60 11.74 15.95 -21.15
N SER A 61 12.30 17.13 -20.87
CA SER A 61 11.62 18.41 -21.09
C SER A 61 11.26 18.62 -22.58
N LYS A 62 10.28 19.49 -22.85
CA LYS A 62 9.70 19.67 -24.20
C LYS A 62 10.73 20.07 -25.26
N ASP A 63 11.78 20.81 -24.87
CA ASP A 63 12.83 21.30 -25.79
C ASP A 63 14.03 20.34 -25.91
N HIS A 64 14.01 19.20 -25.21
CA HIS A 64 15.11 18.24 -25.23
C HIS A 64 15.17 17.47 -26.58
N PRO A 65 16.36 17.25 -27.18
CA PRO A 65 16.49 16.54 -28.46
C PRO A 65 15.84 15.15 -28.48
N ASP A 66 15.91 14.42 -27.35
CA ASP A 66 15.40 13.05 -27.24
C ASP A 66 13.89 12.99 -26.92
N ARG A 67 13.20 14.14 -26.81
CA ARG A 67 11.78 14.22 -26.44
C ARG A 67 10.88 13.41 -27.37
N ALA A 68 11.07 13.54 -28.68
CA ALA A 68 10.24 12.86 -29.67
C ALA A 68 10.38 11.33 -29.60
N GLU A 69 11.61 10.83 -29.41
CA GLU A 69 11.88 9.40 -29.28
C GLU A 69 11.31 8.84 -27.96
N ALA A 70 11.46 9.57 -26.86
CA ALA A 70 10.88 9.20 -25.57
C ALA A 70 9.34 9.14 -25.62
N GLN A 71 8.70 10.13 -26.25
CA GLN A 71 7.25 10.14 -26.45
C GLN A 71 6.80 8.96 -27.30
N TYR A 72 7.45 8.69 -28.43
CA TYR A 72 7.11 7.55 -29.28
C TYR A 72 7.14 6.22 -28.50
N ARG A 73 8.15 6.01 -27.65
CA ARG A 73 8.28 4.80 -26.82
C ARG A 73 7.11 4.63 -25.86
N LEU A 74 6.64 5.73 -25.28
CA LEU A 74 5.50 5.74 -24.39
C LEU A 74 4.18 5.58 -25.17
N ASP A 75 4.00 6.32 -26.26
CA ASP A 75 2.80 6.28 -27.11
C ASP A 75 2.51 4.87 -27.63
N VAL A 76 3.53 4.10 -28.02
CA VAL A 76 3.37 2.71 -28.45
C VAL A 76 2.74 1.83 -27.37
N GLN A 77 3.00 2.12 -26.09
CA GLN A 77 2.38 1.42 -24.96
C GLN A 77 0.96 1.92 -24.73
N LEU A 78 0.75 3.25 -24.72
CA LEU A 78 -0.55 3.87 -24.50
C LEU A 78 -1.57 3.51 -25.60
N GLU A 79 -1.13 3.35 -26.84
CA GLU A 79 -1.99 2.92 -27.96
C GLU A 79 -2.53 1.50 -27.75
N THR A 80 -1.89 0.67 -26.91
CA THR A 80 -2.44 -0.65 -26.56
C THR A 80 -3.69 -0.56 -25.68
N LEU A 81 -3.96 0.61 -25.08
CA LEU A 81 -5.02 0.83 -24.11
C LEU A 81 -6.29 1.44 -24.71
N ARG A 82 -6.24 2.06 -25.90
CA ARG A 82 -7.38 2.82 -26.45
C ARG A 82 -8.69 2.05 -26.58
N ASP A 83 -8.63 0.76 -26.89
CA ASP A 83 -9.79 -0.12 -27.03
C ASP A 83 -9.94 -1.11 -25.87
N PHE A 84 -9.14 -0.95 -24.81
CA PHE A 84 -9.18 -1.86 -23.67
C PHE A 84 -10.32 -1.47 -22.72
N PRO A 85 -11.36 -2.31 -22.52
CA PRO A 85 -12.50 -1.96 -21.69
C PRO A 85 -12.23 -2.07 -20.18
N GLY A 86 -11.05 -2.52 -19.78
CA GLY A 86 -10.64 -2.71 -18.39
C GLY A 86 -9.92 -1.50 -17.81
N LYS A 87 -9.25 -1.70 -16.67
CA LYS A 87 -8.48 -0.64 -15.99
C LYS A 87 -7.00 -0.72 -16.31
N ALA A 88 -6.39 0.39 -16.73
CA ALA A 88 -4.95 0.47 -16.95
C ALA A 88 -4.26 1.07 -15.74
N PHE A 89 -3.06 0.58 -15.45
CA PHE A 89 -2.19 1.09 -14.40
C PHE A 89 -0.75 1.12 -14.91
N MET A 90 0.01 2.14 -14.54
CA MET A 90 1.42 2.31 -14.86
C MET A 90 2.17 2.73 -13.60
N ILE A 91 3.35 2.16 -13.37
CA ILE A 91 4.26 2.58 -12.30
C ILE A 91 5.59 3.03 -12.90
N ALA A 92 6.36 3.82 -12.15
CA ALA A 92 7.71 4.23 -12.53
C ALA A 92 8.74 3.13 -12.25
N GLY A 93 9.74 3.01 -13.13
CA GLY A 93 10.98 2.25 -12.93
C GLY A 93 12.20 3.15 -12.84
N ASN A 94 13.38 2.56 -12.64
CA ASN A 94 14.62 3.32 -12.44
C ASN A 94 15.00 4.14 -13.68
N HIS A 95 14.64 3.70 -14.89
CA HIS A 95 14.87 4.48 -16.10
C HIS A 95 13.90 5.65 -16.25
N ASP A 96 12.67 5.55 -15.73
CA ASP A 96 11.69 6.65 -15.74
C ASP A 96 12.12 7.80 -14.79
N TRP A 97 12.73 7.45 -13.65
CA TRP A 97 13.42 8.39 -12.78
C TRP A 97 14.74 8.92 -13.39
N GLY A 98 15.34 8.17 -14.31
CA GLY A 98 16.59 8.50 -14.96
C GLY A 98 16.52 9.82 -15.74
N GLY A 99 17.57 10.64 -15.62
CA GLY A 99 17.69 11.93 -16.29
C GLY A 99 17.22 13.08 -15.40
N ASP A 100 15.91 13.34 -15.37
CA ASP A 100 15.32 14.51 -14.70
C ASP A 100 14.76 14.23 -13.29
N GLY A 101 14.95 13.02 -12.75
CA GLY A 101 14.52 12.65 -11.39
C GLY A 101 13.01 12.76 -11.20
N LEU A 102 12.58 13.25 -10.03
CA LEU A 102 11.16 13.44 -9.70
C LEU A 102 10.42 14.28 -10.76
N LYS A 103 11.08 15.28 -11.34
CA LYS A 103 10.47 16.13 -12.38
C LYS A 103 10.20 15.37 -13.68
N GLY A 104 11.03 14.38 -13.99
CA GLY A 104 10.83 13.48 -15.13
C GLY A 104 9.62 12.58 -14.89
N VAL A 105 9.52 11.98 -13.70
CA VAL A 105 8.40 11.12 -13.30
C VAL A 105 7.07 11.87 -13.34
N LYS A 106 6.97 13.04 -12.67
CA LYS A 106 5.73 13.86 -12.69
C LYS A 106 5.33 14.26 -14.11
N ARG A 107 6.29 14.63 -14.95
CA ARG A 107 6.02 14.98 -16.35
C ARG A 107 5.53 13.79 -17.17
N GLN A 108 5.99 12.59 -16.83
CA GLN A 108 5.56 11.35 -17.48
C GLN A 108 4.16 10.95 -17.04
N GLU A 109 3.87 11.05 -15.73
CA GLU A 109 2.52 10.96 -15.15
C GLU A 109 1.56 11.90 -15.88
N ASP A 110 1.83 13.21 -15.89
CA ASP A 110 1.01 14.22 -16.57
C ASP A 110 0.73 13.84 -18.03
N TYR A 111 1.76 13.37 -18.75
CA TYR A 111 1.63 13.01 -20.16
C TYR A 111 0.74 11.77 -20.37
N VAL A 112 0.85 10.77 -19.50
CA VAL A 112 0.04 9.54 -19.59
C VAL A 112 -1.42 9.86 -19.28
N GLU A 113 -1.68 10.63 -18.23
CA GLU A 113 -3.03 11.05 -17.84
C GLU A 113 -3.70 11.88 -18.94
N ASP A 114 -2.99 12.88 -19.48
CA ASP A 114 -3.46 13.72 -20.58
C ASP A 114 -3.76 12.91 -21.85
N TYR A 115 -2.93 11.91 -22.15
CA TYR A 115 -3.10 11.08 -23.35
C TYR A 115 -4.34 10.19 -23.26
N LEU A 116 -4.64 9.67 -22.07
CA LEU A 116 -5.74 8.73 -21.83
C LEU A 116 -7.03 9.39 -21.35
N ASP A 117 -6.98 10.68 -20.94
CA ASP A 117 -8.08 11.38 -20.26
C ASP A 117 -8.51 10.62 -18.98
N ASP A 118 -7.53 10.12 -18.23
CA ASP A 118 -7.73 9.31 -17.02
C ASP A 118 -6.64 9.58 -15.99
N HIS A 119 -6.98 10.26 -14.90
CA HIS A 119 -6.08 10.50 -13.75
C HIS A 119 -5.90 9.25 -12.85
N GLY A 120 -6.62 8.15 -13.12
CA GLY A 120 -6.55 6.91 -12.35
C GLY A 120 -5.62 5.86 -12.94
N VAL A 121 -4.64 6.26 -13.76
CA VAL A 121 -3.76 5.35 -14.50
C VAL A 121 -2.34 5.28 -13.95
N TRP A 122 -1.82 6.35 -13.32
CA TRP A 122 -0.44 6.39 -12.84
C TRP A 122 -0.38 6.18 -11.33
N PHE A 123 0.49 5.28 -10.88
CA PHE A 123 0.65 5.00 -9.45
C PHE A 123 2.12 4.72 -9.07
N PRO A 124 2.52 5.06 -7.84
CA PRO A 124 1.85 5.99 -6.94
C PRO A 124 1.77 7.40 -7.53
N GLU A 125 0.77 8.17 -7.14
CA GLU A 125 0.54 9.53 -7.66
C GLU A 125 1.66 10.49 -7.23
N HIS A 126 1.91 11.50 -8.05
CA HIS A 126 2.81 12.63 -7.80
C HIS A 126 4.27 12.25 -7.51
N GLY A 127 4.71 11.08 -8.00
CA GLY A 127 6.04 10.54 -7.75
C GLY A 127 6.31 10.18 -6.29
N CYS A 128 5.24 9.93 -5.52
CA CYS A 128 5.34 9.48 -4.13
C CYS A 128 5.77 8.00 -4.02
N GLY A 129 6.25 7.60 -2.85
CA GLY A 129 6.62 6.20 -2.58
C GLY A 129 5.43 5.22 -2.52
N GLY A 130 4.20 5.71 -2.40
CA GLY A 130 3.03 4.94 -1.97
C GLY A 130 3.05 4.68 -0.45
N PRO A 131 2.34 3.64 0.04
CA PRO A 131 1.56 2.66 -0.71
C PRO A 131 0.20 3.20 -1.15
N ASP A 132 -0.06 3.18 -2.46
CA ASP A 132 -1.37 3.53 -3.00
C ASP A 132 -2.21 2.28 -3.20
N VAL A 133 -3.46 2.31 -2.72
CA VAL A 133 -4.32 1.12 -2.63
C VAL A 133 -5.50 1.25 -3.56
N VAL A 134 -5.61 0.35 -4.53
CA VAL A 134 -6.73 0.27 -5.48
C VAL A 134 -7.51 -1.02 -5.25
N GLU A 135 -8.75 -0.89 -4.77
CA GLU A 135 -9.68 -2.02 -4.66
C GLU A 135 -10.28 -2.35 -6.02
N ILE A 136 -9.97 -3.55 -6.54
CA ILE A 136 -10.44 -3.99 -7.85
C ILE A 136 -11.86 -4.56 -7.74
N ASN A 137 -12.08 -5.39 -6.73
CA ASN A 137 -13.39 -5.95 -6.39
C ASN A 137 -13.43 -6.39 -4.90
N ASN A 138 -14.44 -7.17 -4.52
CA ASN A 138 -14.63 -7.63 -3.14
C ASN A 138 -13.50 -8.52 -2.60
N ASP A 139 -12.74 -9.15 -3.49
CA ASP A 139 -11.76 -10.19 -3.16
C ASP A 139 -10.37 -9.92 -3.73
N LEU A 140 -10.16 -8.79 -4.42
CA LEU A 140 -8.89 -8.39 -5.02
C LEU A 140 -8.57 -6.91 -4.77
N VAL A 141 -7.36 -6.65 -4.30
CA VAL A 141 -6.78 -5.32 -4.12
C VAL A 141 -5.38 -5.28 -4.74
N ILE A 142 -5.00 -4.13 -5.28
CA ILE A 142 -3.63 -3.82 -5.71
C ILE A 142 -3.06 -2.78 -4.76
N ILE A 143 -1.81 -2.98 -4.35
CA ILE A 143 -1.01 -2.00 -3.60
C ILE A 143 0.18 -1.62 -4.47
N PHE A 144 0.25 -0.36 -4.88
CA PHE A 144 1.34 0.18 -5.69
C PHE A 144 2.41 0.79 -4.81
N ILE A 145 3.67 0.53 -5.16
CA ILE A 145 4.85 1.03 -4.46
C ILE A 145 5.83 1.54 -5.51
N ASP A 146 6.29 2.78 -5.35
CA ASP A 146 7.47 3.24 -6.09
C ASP A 146 8.72 2.73 -5.40
N SER A 147 9.24 1.61 -5.90
CA SER A 147 10.49 1.05 -5.40
C SER A 147 11.71 1.94 -5.69
N GLU A 148 11.70 2.77 -6.73
CA GLU A 148 12.82 3.66 -7.04
C GLU A 148 12.85 4.88 -6.11
N TRP A 149 11.68 5.38 -5.69
CA TRP A 149 11.59 6.36 -4.59
C TRP A 149 12.34 5.87 -3.34
N TRP A 150 12.24 4.57 -3.01
CA TRP A 150 12.98 3.99 -1.89
C TRP A 150 14.49 3.93 -2.14
N LEU A 151 14.93 3.63 -3.36
CA LEU A 151 16.35 3.45 -3.71
C LEU A 151 17.08 4.78 -3.97
N THR A 152 16.33 5.81 -4.35
CA THR A 152 16.83 7.14 -4.64
C THR A 152 17.47 7.78 -3.41
N ASP A 153 18.50 8.59 -3.67
CA ASP A 153 19.14 9.41 -2.67
C ASP A 153 18.32 10.68 -2.42
N TRP A 154 17.62 10.72 -1.28
CA TRP A 154 16.71 11.81 -0.95
C TRP A 154 17.43 13.13 -0.67
N ASP A 155 18.72 13.09 -0.33
CA ASP A 155 19.50 14.31 -0.17
C ASP A 155 19.74 15.01 -1.52
N ALA A 156 19.73 14.23 -2.61
CA ALA A 156 19.82 14.74 -3.98
C ALA A 156 18.46 15.17 -4.57
N GLU A 157 17.35 14.73 -3.96
CA GLU A 157 15.97 15.01 -4.38
C GLU A 157 15.18 15.62 -3.22
N PRO A 158 15.42 16.88 -2.84
CA PRO A 158 14.83 17.47 -1.63
C PRO A 158 13.30 17.57 -1.66
N ALA A 159 12.70 17.54 -2.86
CA ALA A 159 11.26 17.60 -3.09
C ALA A 159 10.59 16.21 -3.19
N ILE A 160 11.34 15.11 -2.96
CA ILE A 160 10.88 13.72 -3.18
C ILE A 160 9.65 13.32 -2.35
N ASN A 161 9.36 14.05 -1.27
CA ASN A 161 8.23 13.80 -0.38
C ASN A 161 7.23 14.97 -0.31
N ASP A 162 7.35 15.96 -1.20
CA ASP A 162 6.40 17.07 -1.27
C ASP A 162 5.03 16.54 -1.73
N GLY A 163 3.97 16.81 -0.96
CA GLY A 163 2.62 16.30 -1.20
C GLY A 163 2.38 14.83 -0.81
N CYS A 164 3.40 14.09 -0.35
CA CYS A 164 3.26 12.66 -0.08
C CYS A 164 2.78 12.35 1.35
N GLU A 165 1.93 11.34 1.50
CA GLU A 165 1.56 10.79 2.82
C GLU A 165 2.80 10.17 3.50
N SER A 166 3.59 9.42 2.72
CA SER A 166 4.86 8.89 3.19
C SER A 166 5.97 9.94 3.14
N LYS A 167 6.49 10.29 4.32
CA LYS A 167 7.58 11.29 4.46
C LYS A 167 8.91 10.69 4.94
N SER A 168 8.93 9.40 5.23
CA SER A 168 10.13 8.65 5.60
C SER A 168 9.97 7.19 5.22
N ARG A 169 11.09 6.47 5.05
CA ARG A 169 11.09 5.04 4.77
C ARG A 169 10.41 4.22 5.89
N GLU A 170 10.56 4.64 7.14
CA GLU A 170 9.88 4.03 8.29
C GLU A 170 8.37 4.29 8.26
N ASN A 171 7.98 5.52 7.92
CA ASN A 171 6.58 5.88 7.78
C ASN A 171 5.93 5.14 6.59
N PHE A 172 6.64 4.97 5.47
CA PHE A 172 6.23 4.09 4.37
C PHE A 172 5.94 2.67 4.86
N LEU A 173 6.87 2.05 5.61
CA LEU A 173 6.68 0.69 6.11
C LEU A 173 5.48 0.59 7.06
N TYR A 174 5.21 1.63 7.85
CA TYR A 174 4.00 1.71 8.66
C TYR A 174 2.74 1.74 7.79
N LEU A 175 2.65 2.64 6.81
CA LEU A 175 1.49 2.76 5.92
C LEU A 175 1.28 1.47 5.12
N PHE A 176 2.37 0.82 4.69
CA PHE A 176 2.33 -0.46 3.99
C PHE A 176 1.77 -1.57 4.89
N GLU A 177 2.21 -1.62 6.15
CA GLU A 177 1.66 -2.56 7.13
C GLU A 177 0.15 -2.34 7.34
N GLU A 178 -0.29 -1.10 7.45
CA GLU A 178 -1.71 -0.78 7.63
C GLU A 178 -2.54 -1.13 6.39
N ALA A 179 -2.03 -0.85 5.19
CA ALA A 179 -2.66 -1.21 3.92
C ALA A 179 -2.88 -2.73 3.83
N VAL A 180 -1.84 -3.54 4.05
CA VAL A 180 -1.99 -5.01 3.97
C VAL A 180 -2.89 -5.56 5.08
N LYS A 181 -2.84 -5.03 6.30
CA LYS A 181 -3.71 -5.46 7.42
C LYS A 181 -5.18 -5.20 7.14
N LYS A 182 -5.50 -4.05 6.55
CA LYS A 182 -6.87 -3.63 6.22
C LYS A 182 -7.49 -4.55 5.17
N HIS A 183 -6.68 -5.09 4.26
CA HIS A 183 -7.13 -5.91 3.14
C HIS A 183 -6.78 -7.40 3.25
N ARG A 184 -6.32 -7.88 4.41
CA ARG A 184 -5.84 -9.26 4.63
C ARG A 184 -6.81 -10.40 4.27
N ASN A 185 -8.10 -10.09 4.13
CA ASN A 185 -9.14 -11.04 3.74
C ASN A 185 -9.40 -11.07 2.22
N LYS A 186 -8.58 -10.36 1.42
CA LYS A 186 -8.61 -10.32 -0.04
C LYS A 186 -7.31 -10.90 -0.59
N ASN A 187 -7.29 -11.22 -1.88
CA ASN A 187 -6.06 -11.31 -2.63
C ASN A 187 -5.42 -9.92 -2.71
N ILE A 188 -4.17 -9.83 -2.26
CA ILE A 188 -3.37 -8.62 -2.34
C ILE A 188 -2.27 -8.84 -3.37
N VAL A 189 -2.31 -8.02 -4.44
CA VAL A 189 -1.22 -7.90 -5.40
C VAL A 189 -0.40 -6.66 -5.03
N ILE A 190 0.90 -6.83 -4.80
CA ILE A 190 1.83 -5.73 -4.52
C ILE A 190 2.62 -5.48 -5.79
N ALA A 191 2.39 -4.33 -6.42
CA ALA A 191 3.03 -3.94 -7.67
C ALA A 191 4.14 -2.92 -7.43
N GLN A 192 5.36 -3.25 -7.88
CA GLN A 192 6.55 -2.42 -7.76
C GLN A 192 7.51 -2.73 -8.91
N HIS A 193 8.39 -1.80 -9.30
CA HIS A 193 9.32 -2.06 -10.40
C HIS A 193 10.40 -3.11 -10.03
N HIS A 194 11.05 -2.95 -8.87
CA HIS A 194 12.20 -3.76 -8.48
C HIS A 194 11.81 -5.12 -7.83
N PRO A 195 12.29 -6.27 -8.37
CA PRO A 195 11.90 -7.60 -7.90
C PRO A 195 12.67 -8.07 -6.66
N LEU A 196 11.97 -8.46 -5.59
CA LEU A 196 12.61 -8.95 -4.35
C LEU A 196 13.41 -10.26 -4.53
N TYR A 197 13.15 -10.99 -5.61
CA TYR A 197 13.89 -12.19 -6.01
C TYR A 197 14.14 -12.16 -7.52
N SER A 198 15.38 -12.40 -7.94
CA SER A 198 15.75 -12.56 -9.34
C SER A 198 16.90 -13.55 -9.49
N ASN A 199 16.85 -14.35 -10.57
CA ASN A 199 17.94 -15.20 -11.03
C ASN A 199 18.64 -14.67 -12.29
N GLY A 200 18.45 -13.40 -12.63
CA GLY A 200 19.18 -12.73 -13.71
C GLY A 200 20.37 -11.90 -13.20
N SER A 201 20.84 -10.96 -14.01
CA SER A 201 22.09 -10.23 -13.74
C SER A 201 21.97 -9.32 -12.52
N HIS A 202 20.79 -8.70 -12.31
CA HIS A 202 20.53 -7.84 -11.15
C HIS A 202 20.41 -8.65 -9.85
N GLY A 203 20.09 -9.95 -9.98
CA GLY A 203 20.17 -10.94 -8.90
C GLY A 203 21.56 -11.52 -8.63
N GLY A 204 22.59 -11.06 -9.35
CA GLY A 204 23.97 -11.53 -9.20
C GLY A 204 24.31 -12.79 -10.01
N TYR A 205 23.48 -13.17 -10.99
CA TYR A 205 23.71 -14.33 -11.84
C TYR A 205 24.18 -13.91 -13.23
N PHE A 206 25.47 -14.15 -13.51
CA PHE A 206 26.12 -13.76 -14.75
C PHE A 206 26.44 -14.97 -15.63
N MET A 207 26.38 -14.79 -16.96
CA MET A 207 26.91 -15.76 -17.91
C MET A 207 28.44 -15.84 -17.83
N ALA A 208 29.01 -16.98 -18.23
CA ALA A 208 30.46 -17.17 -18.30
C ALA A 208 31.16 -16.10 -19.17
N HIS A 209 30.49 -15.62 -20.22
CA HIS A 209 31.05 -14.60 -21.09
C HIS A 209 31.17 -13.22 -20.41
N HIS A 210 30.35 -12.87 -19.41
CA HIS A 210 30.50 -11.61 -18.68
C HIS A 210 31.78 -11.55 -17.85
N GLN A 211 32.27 -12.71 -17.38
CA GLN A 211 33.58 -12.79 -16.70
C GLN A 211 34.73 -12.52 -17.65
N LEU A 212 34.57 -12.90 -18.93
CA LEU A 212 35.59 -12.73 -19.97
C LEU A 212 35.46 -11.38 -20.70
N PHE A 213 34.25 -10.86 -20.90
CA PHE A 213 33.93 -9.71 -21.74
C PHE A 213 32.99 -8.74 -21.01
N PRO A 214 33.38 -8.14 -19.88
CA PRO A 214 32.47 -7.34 -19.04
C PRO A 214 31.88 -6.10 -19.74
N LEU A 215 32.51 -5.64 -20.82
CA LEU A 215 32.04 -4.48 -21.58
C LEU A 215 30.81 -4.78 -22.45
N THR A 216 30.43 -6.05 -22.61
CA THR A 216 29.21 -6.43 -23.33
C THR A 216 27.94 -5.98 -22.60
N ASP A 217 28.00 -5.79 -21.27
CA ASP A 217 26.91 -5.24 -20.45
C ASP A 217 26.61 -3.78 -20.81
N VAL A 218 27.65 -3.01 -21.15
CA VAL A 218 27.52 -1.58 -21.51
C VAL A 218 27.17 -1.44 -22.99
N LYS A 219 27.85 -2.21 -23.85
CA LYS A 219 27.55 -2.26 -25.30
C LYS A 219 27.68 -3.69 -25.80
N LYS A 220 26.57 -4.27 -26.27
CA LYS A 220 26.47 -5.67 -26.73
C LYS A 220 27.54 -6.12 -27.74
N ASN A 221 28.14 -5.19 -28.49
CA ASN A 221 29.16 -5.48 -29.51
C ASN A 221 30.61 -5.35 -29.02
N LEU A 222 30.84 -5.01 -27.75
CA LEU A 222 32.17 -4.70 -27.22
C LEU A 222 32.85 -5.95 -26.61
N TRP A 223 33.17 -6.91 -27.47
CA TRP A 223 33.78 -8.21 -27.12
C TRP A 223 35.30 -8.12 -26.83
N ILE A 224 35.69 -7.28 -25.87
CA ILE A 224 37.09 -7.10 -25.47
C ILE A 224 37.39 -8.03 -24.27
N PRO A 225 38.32 -9.00 -24.39
CA PRO A 225 38.59 -9.96 -23.33
C PRO A 225 39.34 -9.30 -22.15
N LEU A 226 38.67 -9.17 -21.02
CA LEU A 226 39.19 -8.62 -19.76
C LEU A 226 38.90 -9.56 -18.58
N PRO A 227 39.42 -10.80 -18.54
CA PRO A 227 39.01 -11.84 -17.60
C PRO A 227 39.16 -11.48 -16.11
N VAL A 228 40.24 -10.77 -15.75
CA VAL A 228 40.46 -10.32 -14.37
C VAL A 228 39.45 -9.23 -14.00
N ILE A 229 39.29 -8.22 -14.85
CA ILE A 229 38.37 -7.10 -14.61
C ILE A 229 36.92 -7.61 -14.61
N GLY A 230 36.56 -8.51 -15.52
CA GLY A 230 35.21 -9.08 -15.61
C GLY A 230 34.87 -9.97 -14.42
N THR A 231 35.82 -10.77 -13.93
CA THR A 231 35.63 -11.52 -12.68
C THR A 231 35.43 -10.58 -11.48
N VAL A 232 36.24 -9.51 -11.36
CA VAL A 232 36.08 -8.51 -10.29
C VAL A 232 34.73 -7.79 -10.40
N TYR A 233 34.36 -7.34 -11.61
CA TYR A 233 33.11 -6.61 -11.88
C TYR A 233 31.87 -7.47 -11.57
N THR A 234 31.80 -8.70 -12.07
CA THR A 234 30.68 -9.62 -11.79
C THR A 234 30.62 -10.01 -10.31
N THR A 235 31.78 -10.19 -9.65
CA THR A 235 31.82 -10.46 -8.20
C THR A 235 31.34 -9.24 -7.39
N MET A 236 31.75 -8.03 -7.77
CA MET A 236 31.34 -6.80 -7.11
C MET A 236 29.83 -6.58 -7.23
N ARG A 237 29.25 -6.73 -8.42
CA ARG A 237 27.79 -6.67 -8.61
C ARG A 237 27.03 -7.75 -7.82
N ALA A 238 27.56 -8.97 -7.76
CA ALA A 238 26.91 -10.06 -7.02
C ALA A 238 27.00 -9.94 -5.48
N THR A 239 27.98 -9.21 -4.94
CA THR A 239 28.27 -9.19 -3.49
C THR A 239 28.00 -7.82 -2.83
N VAL A 240 28.34 -6.74 -3.52
CA VAL A 240 28.16 -5.34 -3.07
C VAL A 240 26.97 -4.71 -3.79
N GLY A 241 26.87 -4.91 -5.10
CA GLY A 241 25.79 -4.37 -5.94
C GLY A 241 25.92 -2.88 -6.25
N THR A 242 25.24 -2.47 -7.31
CA THR A 242 24.86 -1.09 -7.63
C THR A 242 23.42 -0.83 -7.17
N ARG A 243 22.89 0.39 -7.28
CA ARG A 243 21.51 0.72 -6.86
C ARG A 243 20.46 -0.27 -7.42
N GLU A 244 20.70 -0.74 -8.64
CA GLU A 244 19.87 -1.67 -9.40
C GLU A 244 20.08 -3.16 -9.02
N ASP A 245 21.03 -3.50 -8.15
CA ASP A 245 21.37 -4.90 -7.83
C ASP A 245 20.85 -5.28 -6.44
N LEU A 246 20.30 -6.50 -6.31
CA LEU A 246 19.79 -7.05 -5.03
C LEU A 246 20.81 -7.07 -3.88
N ALA A 247 22.10 -6.93 -4.20
CA ALA A 247 23.16 -6.85 -3.21
C ALA A 247 23.30 -5.47 -2.53
N PHE A 248 22.71 -4.41 -3.09
CA PHE A 248 22.79 -3.05 -2.56
C PHE A 248 22.03 -2.86 -1.25
N GLN A 249 22.60 -2.08 -0.33
CA GLN A 249 22.12 -2.03 1.04
C GLN A 249 20.71 -1.41 1.18
N PRO A 250 20.40 -0.23 0.63
CA PRO A 250 19.02 0.28 0.59
C PRO A 250 18.01 -0.70 0.00
N TYR A 251 18.41 -1.48 -1.01
CA TYR A 251 17.53 -2.47 -1.62
C TYR A 251 17.29 -3.69 -0.73
N LYS A 252 18.33 -4.14 -0.01
CA LYS A 252 18.20 -5.13 1.07
C LYS A 252 17.27 -4.64 2.18
N ASP A 253 17.32 -3.35 2.51
CA ASP A 253 16.46 -2.75 3.53
C ASP A 253 14.99 -2.70 3.07
N LEU A 254 14.73 -2.35 1.80
CA LEU A 254 13.39 -2.44 1.19
C LEU A 254 12.85 -3.87 1.29
N LYS A 255 13.64 -4.83 0.79
CA LYS A 255 13.28 -6.25 0.80
C LYS A 255 13.00 -6.73 2.22
N ALA A 256 13.85 -6.39 3.17
CA ALA A 256 13.68 -6.80 4.56
C ALA A 256 12.40 -6.21 5.18
N GLY A 257 12.13 -4.92 4.96
CA GLY A 257 10.94 -4.23 5.46
C GLY A 257 9.63 -4.80 4.89
N LEU A 258 9.57 -4.97 3.57
CA LEU A 258 8.39 -5.53 2.89
C LEU A 258 8.14 -6.98 3.30
N LEU A 259 9.17 -7.83 3.33
CA LEU A 259 9.00 -9.25 3.70
C LEU A 259 8.69 -9.43 5.19
N ALA A 260 9.26 -8.62 6.07
CA ALA A 260 8.93 -8.67 7.50
C ALA A 260 7.44 -8.36 7.72
N THR A 261 6.93 -7.34 7.03
CA THR A 261 5.52 -6.96 7.07
C THR A 261 4.62 -8.03 6.44
N ALA A 262 5.05 -8.60 5.30
CA ALA A 262 4.31 -9.66 4.62
C ALA A 262 4.14 -10.89 5.51
N ARG A 263 5.25 -11.42 6.04
CA ARG A 263 5.25 -12.59 6.95
C ARG A 263 4.37 -12.39 8.19
N LYS A 264 4.23 -11.15 8.67
CA LYS A 264 3.39 -10.83 9.84
C LYS A 264 1.89 -10.87 9.51
N ASN A 265 1.51 -10.51 8.28
CA ASN A 265 0.12 -10.16 7.96
C ASN A 265 -0.55 -11.09 6.94
N GLY A 266 0.18 -11.97 6.26
CA GLY A 266 -0.39 -12.96 5.37
C GLY A 266 0.57 -13.41 4.26
N ASN A 267 -0.02 -13.79 3.13
CA ASN A 267 0.68 -14.20 1.92
C ASN A 267 0.15 -13.38 0.75
N PHE A 268 1.07 -12.74 0.02
CA PHE A 268 0.77 -11.75 -1.00
C PHE A 268 1.48 -12.10 -2.32
N ILE A 269 0.96 -11.56 -3.42
CA ILE A 269 1.52 -11.75 -4.76
C ILE A 269 2.29 -10.48 -5.11
N PHE A 270 3.62 -10.54 -5.08
CA PHE A 270 4.49 -9.46 -5.54
C PHE A 270 4.69 -9.56 -7.06
N VAL A 271 4.43 -8.48 -7.78
CA VAL A 271 4.62 -8.39 -9.23
C VAL A 271 5.62 -7.28 -9.55
N SER A 272 6.59 -7.58 -10.42
CA SER A 272 7.71 -6.67 -10.72
C SER A 272 8.27 -6.79 -12.13
N GLY A 273 9.02 -5.78 -12.57
CA GLY A 273 9.76 -5.73 -13.83
C GLY A 273 11.27 -5.85 -13.60
N HIS A 274 12.03 -4.88 -14.12
CA HIS A 274 13.45 -4.56 -13.93
C HIS A 274 14.46 -5.62 -14.45
N GLU A 275 14.24 -6.89 -14.11
CA GLU A 275 14.97 -7.97 -14.75
C GLU A 275 14.35 -8.28 -16.10
N HIS A 276 15.17 -8.27 -17.16
CA HIS A 276 14.72 -8.46 -18.55
C HIS A 276 14.36 -9.91 -18.90
N ALA A 277 13.48 -10.50 -18.10
CA ALA A 277 13.07 -11.90 -18.16
C ALA A 277 11.72 -12.13 -17.45
N LEU A 278 11.12 -13.30 -17.71
CA LEU A 278 9.95 -13.80 -17.00
C LEU A 278 10.39 -14.82 -15.94
N GLN A 279 9.99 -14.65 -14.68
CA GLN A 279 10.39 -15.54 -13.60
C GLN A 279 9.28 -15.69 -12.56
N TYR A 280 9.23 -16.86 -11.90
CA TYR A 280 8.33 -17.12 -10.78
C TYR A 280 9.03 -17.79 -9.62
N PHE A 281 8.79 -17.29 -8.41
CA PHE A 281 9.36 -17.79 -7.16
C PHE A 281 8.26 -17.94 -6.10
N GLU A 282 8.44 -18.94 -5.24
CA GLU A 282 7.72 -19.09 -3.98
C GLU A 282 8.75 -19.12 -2.86
N ALA A 283 8.70 -18.11 -1.98
CA ALA A 283 9.64 -17.97 -0.86
C ALA A 283 8.98 -17.19 0.28
N ASP A 284 9.35 -17.49 1.53
CA ASP A 284 8.84 -16.76 2.70
C ASP A 284 7.31 -16.75 2.85
N ASP A 285 6.65 -17.81 2.37
CA ASP A 285 5.19 -17.91 2.25
C ASP A 285 4.57 -16.81 1.36
N GLN A 286 5.35 -16.23 0.45
CA GLN A 286 4.94 -15.23 -0.54
C GLN A 286 5.17 -15.71 -1.98
N TYR A 287 4.53 -15.03 -2.92
CA TYR A 287 4.61 -15.34 -4.35
C TYR A 287 5.24 -14.18 -5.11
N PHE A 288 6.24 -14.44 -5.95
CA PHE A 288 6.95 -13.39 -6.69
C PHE A 288 6.90 -13.66 -8.19
N VAL A 289 6.33 -12.73 -8.94
CA VAL A 289 6.21 -12.76 -10.40
C VAL A 289 7.07 -11.64 -10.97
N VAL A 290 8.07 -12.00 -11.77
CA VAL A 290 8.89 -11.05 -12.53
C VAL A 290 8.44 -11.09 -13.98
N SER A 291 8.05 -9.94 -14.52
CA SER A 291 7.46 -9.75 -15.84
C SER A 291 8.15 -8.64 -16.64
N GLY A 292 9.47 -8.47 -16.51
CA GLY A 292 10.25 -7.38 -17.11
C GLY A 292 10.73 -7.62 -18.54
N ALA A 293 10.01 -8.44 -19.33
CA ALA A 293 10.47 -8.85 -20.65
C ALA A 293 9.73 -8.14 -21.81
N GLY A 294 9.26 -6.90 -21.60
CA GLY A 294 8.45 -6.16 -22.57
C GLY A 294 9.19 -5.76 -23.85
N SER A 295 10.45 -5.36 -23.74
CA SER A 295 11.24 -4.91 -24.90
C SER A 295 12.71 -5.35 -24.90
N LYS A 296 13.23 -5.81 -23.75
CA LYS A 296 14.60 -6.30 -23.58
C LYS A 296 14.61 -7.77 -23.14
N GLN A 297 15.79 -8.38 -23.24
CA GLN A 297 16.02 -9.79 -22.94
C GLN A 297 17.37 -9.97 -22.25
N THR A 298 17.38 -10.73 -21.17
CA THR A 298 18.56 -11.13 -20.42
C THR A 298 18.45 -12.61 -20.06
N ALA A 299 19.58 -13.30 -20.02
CA ALA A 299 19.58 -14.68 -19.59
C ALA A 299 19.42 -14.81 -18.08
N VAL A 300 18.62 -15.81 -17.71
CA VAL A 300 18.28 -16.13 -16.34
C VAL A 300 18.69 -17.55 -16.01
N ARG A 301 19.14 -17.76 -14.77
CA ARG A 301 19.56 -19.07 -14.29
C ARG A 301 18.36 -19.85 -13.77
N GLY A 302 18.13 -21.06 -14.31
CA GLY A 302 17.16 -21.98 -13.73
C GLY A 302 17.61 -22.56 -12.37
N GLY A 303 16.64 -22.90 -11.52
CA GLY A 303 16.87 -23.46 -10.18
C GLY A 303 17.03 -22.38 -9.10
N LYS A 304 17.74 -22.66 -8.01
CA LYS A 304 18.00 -21.66 -6.93
C LYS A 304 16.73 -21.01 -6.33
N GLY A 305 15.64 -21.77 -6.26
CA GLY A 305 14.36 -21.30 -5.71
C GLY A 305 13.39 -20.76 -6.76
N SER A 306 13.80 -20.55 -8.02
CA SER A 306 12.86 -20.25 -9.10
C SER A 306 12.09 -21.51 -9.47
N LEU A 307 10.76 -21.39 -9.58
CA LEU A 307 9.88 -22.43 -10.13
C LEU A 307 9.78 -22.32 -11.66
N PHE A 308 9.99 -21.13 -12.22
CA PHE A 308 10.03 -20.89 -13.65
C PHE A 308 10.98 -19.73 -13.99
N THR A 309 11.64 -19.82 -15.14
CA THR A 309 12.50 -18.77 -15.71
C THR A 309 12.48 -18.82 -17.23
N TYR A 310 12.31 -17.68 -17.90
CA TYR A 310 12.40 -17.53 -19.35
C TYR A 310 13.04 -16.18 -19.72
N GLY A 311 14.17 -16.21 -20.42
CA GLY A 311 14.93 -15.00 -20.78
C GLY A 311 14.55 -14.34 -22.11
N GLY A 312 13.41 -14.72 -22.70
CA GLY A 312 12.89 -14.11 -23.93
C GLY A 312 11.77 -13.11 -23.66
N ASN A 313 11.36 -12.35 -24.68
CA ASN A 313 10.26 -11.40 -24.56
C ASN A 313 8.93 -12.09 -24.22
N GLY A 314 8.06 -11.41 -23.50
CA GLY A 314 6.72 -11.91 -23.19
C GLY A 314 6.00 -11.09 -22.14
N ILE A 315 4.84 -11.61 -21.72
CA ILE A 315 3.96 -11.01 -20.71
C ILE A 315 3.53 -12.05 -19.69
N SER A 316 3.01 -11.58 -18.56
CA SER A 316 2.41 -12.43 -17.54
C SER A 316 0.92 -12.11 -17.39
N ILE A 317 0.12 -13.12 -17.03
CA ILE A 317 -1.32 -12.96 -16.77
C ILE A 317 -1.65 -13.64 -15.44
N LEU A 318 -2.24 -12.88 -14.52
CA LEU A 318 -2.85 -13.40 -13.30
C LEU A 318 -4.37 -13.52 -13.51
N ARG A 319 -4.91 -14.71 -13.25
CA ARG A 319 -6.34 -15.02 -13.33
C ARG A 319 -6.88 -15.26 -11.94
N PHE A 320 -7.83 -14.44 -11.52
CA PHE A 320 -8.49 -14.54 -10.23
C PHE A 320 -9.88 -15.12 -10.40
N TYR A 321 -10.27 -16.01 -9.50
CA TYR A 321 -11.57 -16.67 -9.48
C TYR A 321 -12.43 -16.17 -8.32
N ASP A 322 -13.72 -16.47 -8.37
CA ASP A 322 -14.73 -16.04 -7.37
C ASP A 322 -14.51 -16.61 -5.97
N ASP A 323 -13.91 -17.79 -5.86
CA ASP A 323 -13.47 -18.38 -4.59
C ASP A 323 -12.15 -17.76 -4.06
N GLY A 324 -11.56 -16.84 -4.80
CA GLY A 324 -10.28 -16.22 -4.49
C GLY A 324 -9.04 -17.01 -4.95
N THR A 325 -9.21 -18.15 -5.63
CA THR A 325 -8.11 -18.87 -6.28
C THR A 325 -7.42 -17.97 -7.31
N ALA A 326 -6.09 -18.06 -7.41
CA ALA A 326 -5.28 -17.29 -8.35
C ALA A 326 -4.34 -18.18 -9.18
N TRP A 327 -4.31 -17.95 -10.50
CA TRP A 327 -3.45 -18.66 -11.45
C TRP A 327 -2.55 -17.68 -12.19
N LEU A 328 -1.29 -18.06 -12.37
CA LEU A 328 -0.30 -17.35 -13.17
C LEU A 328 -0.11 -18.05 -14.51
N GLU A 329 -0.01 -17.26 -15.57
CA GLU A 329 0.37 -17.68 -16.91
C GLU A 329 1.52 -16.80 -17.42
N PHE A 330 2.52 -17.40 -18.07
CA PHE A 330 3.50 -16.68 -18.87
C PHE A 330 3.28 -16.98 -20.35
N TRP A 331 3.32 -15.92 -21.16
CA TRP A 331 3.11 -15.99 -22.60
C TRP A 331 4.28 -15.35 -23.33
N ARG A 332 4.73 -15.99 -24.41
CA ARG A 332 5.73 -15.42 -25.33
C ARG A 332 5.10 -15.09 -26.68
N PRO A 333 5.59 -14.05 -27.39
CA PRO A 333 5.20 -13.80 -28.76
C PRO A 333 5.73 -14.93 -29.65
N LEU A 334 4.95 -15.28 -30.67
CA LEU A 334 5.31 -16.27 -31.67
C LEU A 334 5.23 -15.62 -33.06
N GLU A 335 6.29 -15.76 -33.85
CA GLU A 335 6.33 -15.14 -35.17
C GLU A 335 5.21 -15.69 -36.06
N GLY A 336 4.40 -14.79 -36.62
CA GLY A 336 3.25 -15.15 -37.45
C GLY A 336 1.98 -15.59 -36.69
N ASP A 337 2.01 -15.63 -35.36
CA ASP A 337 0.83 -15.93 -34.53
C ASP A 337 0.60 -14.81 -33.50
N PRO A 338 -0.43 -13.95 -33.71
CA PRO A 338 -0.70 -12.84 -32.81
C PRO A 338 -1.17 -13.28 -31.42
N GLU A 339 -1.62 -14.54 -31.25
CA GLU A 339 -2.06 -15.06 -29.95
C GLU A 339 -0.90 -15.47 -29.05
N GLY A 340 0.30 -15.64 -29.61
CA GLY A 340 1.48 -16.10 -28.89
C GLY A 340 1.33 -17.51 -28.31
N GLU A 341 2.27 -17.89 -27.45
CA GLU A 341 2.33 -19.24 -26.87
C GLU A 341 2.36 -19.18 -25.34
N LEU A 342 1.48 -19.95 -24.71
CA LEU A 342 1.51 -20.22 -23.27
C LEU A 342 2.69 -21.13 -22.94
N ILE A 343 3.70 -20.60 -22.27
CA ILE A 343 4.94 -21.34 -21.95
C ILE A 343 4.97 -21.88 -20.52
N TYR A 344 4.12 -21.34 -19.64
CA TYR A 344 4.01 -21.80 -18.26
C TYR A 344 2.67 -21.41 -17.65
N ARG A 345 2.15 -22.29 -16.79
CA ARG A 345 0.94 -22.05 -16.00
C ARG A 345 1.06 -22.70 -14.63
N HIS A 346 0.74 -21.95 -13.58
CA HIS A 346 0.82 -22.42 -12.19
C HIS A 346 -0.30 -21.84 -11.34
N GLN A 347 -0.80 -22.62 -10.37
CA GLN A 347 -1.73 -22.12 -9.37
C GLN A 347 -0.92 -21.41 -8.29
N VAL A 348 -1.00 -20.08 -8.25
CA VAL A 348 -0.28 -19.26 -7.28
C VAL A 348 -0.91 -19.39 -5.91
N ARG A 349 -2.25 -19.36 -5.85
CA ARG A 349 -2.99 -19.37 -4.59
C ARG A 349 -4.24 -20.25 -4.68
N GLY A 350 -4.55 -20.95 -3.60
CA GLY A 350 -5.85 -21.61 -3.39
C GLY A 350 -6.95 -20.61 -3.03
N SER A 351 -8.14 -21.14 -2.74
CA SER A 351 -9.30 -20.33 -2.33
C SER A 351 -8.98 -19.46 -1.12
N LEU A 352 -9.58 -18.29 -1.08
CA LEU A 352 -9.58 -17.48 0.14
C LEU A 352 -10.38 -18.24 1.22
N PRO A 353 -9.98 -18.14 2.50
CA PRO A 353 -10.77 -18.72 3.57
C PRO A 353 -12.19 -18.17 3.50
N LEU A 354 -13.18 -19.07 3.61
CA LEU A 354 -14.59 -18.70 3.59
C LEU A 354 -14.79 -17.54 4.55
N LYS A 355 -15.22 -16.41 4.00
CA LYS A 355 -15.73 -15.28 4.76
C LYS A 355 -17.05 -15.79 5.33
N GLU A 356 -17.01 -16.46 6.48
CA GLU A 356 -18.17 -16.53 7.36
C GLU A 356 -18.42 -15.10 7.83
N ILE A 357 -19.02 -14.29 6.96
CA ILE A 357 -19.67 -13.06 7.39
C ILE A 357 -20.96 -13.56 8.04
N GLU A 358 -20.84 -14.03 9.27
CA GLU A 358 -21.99 -14.14 10.16
C GLU A 358 -22.45 -12.71 10.41
N ILE A 359 -23.24 -12.14 9.49
CA ILE A 359 -24.06 -11.00 9.86
C ILE A 359 -25.02 -11.57 10.91
N PRO A 360 -24.92 -11.15 12.18
CA PRO A 360 -25.83 -11.67 13.19
C PRO A 360 -27.25 -11.39 12.71
N THR A 361 -28.08 -12.44 12.59
CA THR A 361 -29.49 -12.28 12.22
C THR A 361 -30.35 -11.84 13.40
N GLU A 362 -29.80 -11.93 14.61
CA GLU A 362 -30.42 -11.55 15.86
C GLU A 362 -29.48 -10.59 16.60
N PHE A 363 -30.04 -9.49 17.11
CA PHE A 363 -29.30 -8.49 17.87
C PHE A 363 -29.97 -8.30 19.24
N LEU A 364 -30.01 -9.37 20.04
CA LEU A 364 -30.77 -9.42 21.29
C LEU A 364 -30.52 -8.21 22.20
N GLU A 365 -29.26 -7.80 22.38
CA GLU A 365 -28.91 -6.66 23.23
C GLU A 365 -29.36 -5.31 22.66
N TYR A 366 -29.36 -5.16 21.33
CA TYR A 366 -29.88 -3.97 20.66
C TYR A 366 -31.42 -3.92 20.71
N GLU A 367 -32.09 -5.07 20.56
CA GLU A 367 -33.55 -5.21 20.59
C GLU A 367 -34.16 -4.95 21.98
N GLU A 368 -33.35 -5.00 23.03
CA GLU A 368 -33.79 -4.62 24.39
C GLU A 368 -33.98 -3.11 24.55
N HIS A 369 -33.47 -2.29 23.62
CA HIS A 369 -33.59 -0.83 23.63
C HIS A 369 -33.23 -0.18 24.99
N ARG A 370 -32.20 -0.71 25.66
CA ARG A 370 -31.69 -0.12 26.91
C ARG A 370 -31.15 1.28 26.61
N GLU A 371 -31.46 2.23 27.49
CA GLU A 371 -30.89 3.58 27.39
C GLU A 371 -29.47 3.63 27.98
N GLN A 372 -29.19 2.82 29.00
CA GLN A 372 -27.93 2.78 29.73
C GLN A 372 -27.54 1.35 30.11
N ILE A 373 -26.24 1.13 30.32
CA ILE A 373 -25.68 -0.14 30.78
C ILE A 373 -24.48 0.09 31.71
N ASN A 374 -24.32 -0.79 32.69
CA ASN A 374 -23.09 -0.88 33.47
C ASN A 374 -22.07 -1.74 32.72
N TYR A 375 -20.88 -1.20 32.49
CA TYR A 375 -19.82 -1.87 31.74
C TYR A 375 -18.47 -1.77 32.46
N VAL A 376 -17.63 -2.78 32.28
CA VAL A 376 -16.25 -2.80 32.79
C VAL A 376 -15.30 -2.90 31.60
N LEU A 377 -14.39 -1.94 31.45
CA LEU A 377 -13.53 -1.85 30.26
C LEU A 377 -12.57 -3.05 30.08
N TYR A 378 -12.11 -3.66 31.16
CA TYR A 378 -11.39 -4.94 31.12
C TYR A 378 -12.00 -5.98 32.04
N GLU A 379 -12.35 -7.14 31.49
CA GLU A 379 -12.82 -8.30 32.26
C GLU A 379 -11.65 -9.16 32.78
N GLY A 380 -11.83 -9.80 33.93
CA GLY A 380 -10.88 -10.77 34.49
C GLY A 380 -10.19 -10.35 35.80
N LYS A 381 -8.94 -10.79 36.02
CA LYS A 381 -8.25 -10.62 37.31
C LYS A 381 -7.70 -9.20 37.52
N LYS A 382 -8.39 -8.46 38.38
CA LYS A 382 -8.00 -7.20 39.06
C LYS A 382 -6.75 -7.39 39.99
N PRO A 383 -6.11 -6.32 40.53
CA PRO A 383 -4.73 -5.90 40.23
C PRO A 383 -3.61 -6.79 40.79
N LYS A 384 -2.44 -6.65 40.15
CA LYS A 384 -1.17 -7.29 40.51
C LYS A 384 -0.75 -6.96 41.96
N GLY A 385 -0.13 -7.94 42.64
CA GLY A 385 0.27 -7.84 44.04
C GLY A 385 1.31 -6.76 44.34
N ARG A 386 1.56 -6.52 45.63
CA ARG A 386 2.45 -5.46 46.14
C ARG A 386 3.84 -5.41 45.47
N SER A 387 4.43 -6.56 45.13
CA SER A 387 5.72 -6.62 44.45
C SER A 387 5.67 -6.04 43.04
N HIS A 388 4.59 -6.25 42.29
CA HIS A 388 4.44 -5.71 40.95
C HIS A 388 4.26 -4.19 40.97
N ARG A 389 3.42 -3.68 41.88
CA ARG A 389 3.21 -2.23 42.06
C ARG A 389 4.51 -1.53 42.50
N PHE A 390 5.34 -2.20 43.30
CA PHE A 390 6.65 -1.67 43.67
C PHE A 390 7.59 -1.47 42.47
N PHE A 391 7.62 -2.40 41.51
CA PHE A 391 8.51 -2.31 40.33
C PHE A 391 7.92 -1.50 39.17
N TRP A 392 6.60 -1.49 39.01
CA TRP A 392 5.91 -0.94 37.81
C TRP A 392 4.93 0.20 38.12
N GLY A 393 4.88 0.67 39.37
CA GLY A 393 3.98 1.72 39.83
C GLY A 393 2.53 1.26 40.01
N ASP A 394 1.70 2.12 40.61
CA ASP A 394 0.27 1.87 40.80
C ASP A 394 -0.54 2.03 39.51
N LEU A 395 -0.17 2.99 38.64
CA LEU A 395 -0.85 3.35 37.38
C LEU A 395 -2.38 3.54 37.56
N TYR A 396 -3.16 3.52 36.48
CA TYR A 396 -4.63 3.65 36.51
C TYR A 396 -5.37 2.30 36.45
N ARG A 397 -4.79 1.25 37.04
CA ARG A 397 -5.34 -0.11 36.92
C ARG A 397 -6.70 -0.25 37.58
N ASP A 398 -6.99 0.52 38.62
CA ASP A 398 -8.28 0.40 39.31
C ASP A 398 -9.41 1.00 38.45
N GLU A 399 -9.11 2.06 37.69
CA GLU A 399 -10.01 2.77 36.77
C GLU A 399 -10.37 1.92 35.55
N TYR A 400 -9.40 1.18 35.00
CA TYR A 400 -9.61 0.28 33.86
C TYR A 400 -10.54 -0.91 34.15
N PHE A 401 -10.71 -1.24 35.42
CA PHE A 401 -11.61 -2.31 35.84
C PHE A 401 -12.74 -1.77 36.76
N ALA A 402 -12.95 -0.46 36.78
CA ALA A 402 -14.11 0.14 37.43
C ALA A 402 -15.35 -0.14 36.56
N GLU A 403 -16.46 -0.44 37.22
CA GLU A 403 -17.76 -0.51 36.57
C GLU A 403 -18.28 0.91 36.39
N VAL A 404 -18.65 1.25 35.15
CA VAL A 404 -19.15 2.57 34.77
C VAL A 404 -20.51 2.43 34.11
N GLU A 405 -21.44 3.30 34.47
CA GLU A 405 -22.74 3.42 33.82
C GLU A 405 -22.61 4.34 32.61
N VAL A 406 -22.98 3.85 31.43
CA VAL A 406 -22.81 4.56 30.15
C VAL A 406 -24.07 4.47 29.29
N PRO A 407 -24.35 5.49 28.46
CA PRO A 407 -25.45 5.44 27.51
C PRO A 407 -25.18 4.41 26.40
N VAL A 408 -26.24 3.76 25.94
CA VAL A 408 -26.22 2.84 24.81
C VAL A 408 -26.48 3.62 23.52
N LEU A 409 -25.66 3.41 22.50
CA LEU A 409 -25.75 4.11 21.21
C LEU A 409 -26.44 3.25 20.15
N ASP A 410 -27.58 3.73 19.68
CA ASP A 410 -28.20 3.31 18.42
C ASP A 410 -27.65 4.16 17.27
N VAL A 411 -26.82 3.54 16.44
CA VAL A 411 -26.14 4.17 15.30
C VAL A 411 -27.17 4.58 14.24
N ALA A 412 -28.30 3.88 14.11
CA ALA A 412 -29.32 4.17 13.11
C ALA A 412 -30.12 5.44 13.41
N THR A 413 -30.15 5.88 14.67
CA THR A 413 -30.95 7.05 15.10
C THR A 413 -30.10 8.21 15.61
N PHE A 414 -28.87 7.95 16.08
CA PHE A 414 -27.98 8.99 16.55
C PHE A 414 -27.72 10.05 15.47
N GLN A 415 -27.95 11.32 15.83
CA GLN A 415 -27.74 12.49 14.95
C GLN A 415 -28.45 12.42 13.59
N GLY A 416 -29.62 11.76 13.54
CA GLY A 416 -30.38 11.57 12.30
C GLY A 416 -29.99 10.30 11.53
N GLY A 417 -29.16 9.45 12.13
CA GLY A 417 -28.73 8.17 11.61
C GLY A 417 -27.36 8.25 10.96
N LEU A 418 -26.47 7.37 11.41
CA LEU A 418 -25.11 7.25 10.94
C LEU A 418 -24.90 5.97 10.14
N SER A 419 -24.03 6.04 9.13
CA SER A 419 -23.62 4.91 8.31
C SER A 419 -22.10 4.70 8.37
N PRO A 420 -21.61 3.47 8.62
CA PRO A 420 -20.19 3.18 8.56
C PRO A 420 -19.59 3.35 7.17
N VAL A 421 -18.51 4.12 7.06
CA VAL A 421 -17.85 4.39 5.77
C VAL A 421 -16.44 3.83 5.68
N LYS A 422 -15.65 3.88 6.75
CA LYS A 422 -14.23 3.49 6.68
C LYS A 422 -13.69 3.07 8.05
N ARG A 423 -13.00 1.91 8.10
CA ARG A 423 -12.19 1.53 9.27
C ARG A 423 -10.94 2.40 9.33
N GLY A 424 -10.52 2.70 10.55
CA GLY A 424 -9.22 3.28 10.87
C GLY A 424 -8.71 2.75 12.20
N GLY A 425 -7.80 3.51 12.81
CA GLY A 425 -7.21 3.19 14.11
C GLY A 425 -5.89 2.47 13.92
N GLY A 426 -4.82 3.11 14.39
CA GLY A 426 -3.45 2.61 14.24
C GLY A 426 -3.08 1.54 15.27
N TYR A 427 -1.87 1.65 15.82
CA TYR A 427 -1.24 0.61 16.64
C TYR A 427 -1.93 0.29 17.99
N GLN A 428 -2.89 1.09 18.48
CA GLN A 428 -3.45 0.92 19.84
C GLN A 428 -4.96 0.59 19.89
N THR A 429 -5.79 1.18 19.04
CA THR A 429 -7.26 1.06 19.12
C THR A 429 -7.92 0.91 17.75
N ASN A 430 -9.11 0.31 17.73
CA ASN A 430 -10.00 0.30 16.56
C ASN A 430 -10.69 1.67 16.43
N SER A 431 -10.81 2.20 15.22
CA SER A 431 -11.73 3.30 14.95
C SER A 431 -12.57 3.05 13.71
N LEU A 432 -13.79 3.59 13.71
CA LEU A 432 -14.73 3.53 12.60
C LEU A 432 -15.17 4.96 12.28
N ARG A 433 -14.99 5.34 11.03
CA ARG A 433 -15.57 6.57 10.48
C ARG A 433 -17.02 6.29 10.12
N LEU A 434 -17.87 7.18 10.58
CA LEU A 434 -19.31 7.17 10.35
C LEU A 434 -19.68 8.47 9.63
N VAL A 435 -20.71 8.42 8.78
CA VAL A 435 -21.25 9.60 8.11
C VAL A 435 -22.75 9.69 8.36
N ASP A 436 -23.26 10.88 8.58
CA ASP A 436 -24.70 11.11 8.66
C ASP A 436 -25.34 11.40 7.28
N SER A 437 -26.66 11.61 7.27
CA SER A 437 -27.40 11.94 6.04
C SER A 437 -27.06 13.29 5.42
N LEU A 438 -26.38 14.18 6.15
CA LEU A 438 -25.93 15.50 5.69
C LEU A 438 -24.47 15.49 5.22
N GLY A 439 -23.78 14.35 5.29
CA GLY A 439 -22.36 14.22 4.94
C GLY A 439 -21.41 14.53 6.11
N ARG A 440 -21.92 14.88 7.29
CA ARG A 440 -21.08 15.17 8.46
C ARG A 440 -20.44 13.89 8.97
N GLN A 441 -19.14 13.96 9.21
CA GLN A 441 -18.36 12.81 9.63
C GLN A 441 -18.22 12.76 11.16
N TYR A 442 -18.28 11.54 11.68
CA TYR A 442 -18.00 11.20 13.06
C TYR A 442 -16.92 10.11 13.13
N VAL A 443 -16.21 10.05 14.25
CA VAL A 443 -15.30 8.96 14.56
C VAL A 443 -15.78 8.25 15.81
N MET A 444 -15.90 6.93 15.71
CA MET A 444 -16.13 6.02 16.82
C MET A 444 -14.83 5.27 17.11
N ARG A 445 -14.19 5.55 18.24
CA ARG A 445 -12.88 4.99 18.65
C ARG A 445 -13.02 4.14 19.90
N GLY A 446 -12.61 2.88 19.83
CA GLY A 446 -12.69 1.96 20.97
C GLY A 446 -11.81 2.42 22.13
N LEU A 447 -12.32 2.33 23.36
CA LEU A 447 -11.54 2.62 24.57
C LEU A 447 -10.59 1.47 24.93
N GLN A 448 -10.96 0.24 24.58
CA GLN A 448 -10.17 -0.94 24.88
C GLN A 448 -8.96 -1.01 23.95
N LYS A 449 -7.75 -1.05 24.54
CA LYS A 449 -6.50 -1.16 23.78
C LYS A 449 -6.11 -2.62 23.56
N ASP A 450 -5.66 -2.94 22.36
CA ASP A 450 -5.23 -4.30 21.97
C ASP A 450 -3.71 -4.39 21.88
N ALA A 451 -3.10 -5.03 22.89
CA ALA A 451 -1.65 -5.20 22.97
C ALA A 451 -1.07 -6.11 21.87
N THR A 452 -1.89 -6.97 21.25
CA THR A 452 -1.42 -7.88 20.20
C THR A 452 -1.03 -7.16 18.91
N ARG A 453 -1.47 -5.91 18.73
CA ARG A 453 -1.12 -5.06 17.59
C ARG A 453 0.32 -4.57 17.62
N ILE A 454 0.84 -4.35 18.82
CA ILE A 454 2.17 -3.77 19.07
C ILE A 454 3.22 -4.87 19.21
N VAL A 455 2.86 -5.99 19.83
CA VAL A 455 3.80 -7.08 20.08
C VAL A 455 3.87 -8.01 18.86
N PRO A 456 5.03 -8.18 18.21
CA PRO A 456 5.15 -9.07 17.05
C PRO A 456 5.08 -10.55 17.46
N TYR A 457 4.71 -11.43 16.53
CA TYR A 457 4.85 -12.87 16.71
C TYR A 457 6.34 -13.28 16.77
N PRO A 458 6.74 -14.25 17.60
CA PRO A 458 5.93 -15.04 18.54
C PRO A 458 5.72 -14.38 19.90
N PHE A 459 6.27 -13.19 20.14
CA PHE A 459 6.23 -12.52 21.43
C PHE A 459 4.80 -12.18 21.90
N ASN A 460 3.86 -11.99 20.97
CA ASN A 460 2.44 -11.81 21.27
C ASN A 460 1.78 -13.04 21.93
N LYS A 461 2.42 -14.22 21.86
CA LYS A 461 2.03 -15.45 22.57
C LYS A 461 2.79 -15.65 23.89
N THR A 462 3.63 -14.70 24.30
CA THR A 462 4.44 -14.78 25.52
C THR A 462 3.98 -13.75 26.56
N VAL A 463 4.63 -13.75 27.73
CA VAL A 463 4.43 -12.75 28.80
C VAL A 463 4.69 -11.31 28.36
N ALA A 464 5.37 -11.09 27.23
CA ALA A 464 5.57 -9.77 26.66
C ALA A 464 4.23 -9.07 26.35
N LYS A 465 3.23 -9.80 25.82
CA LYS A 465 1.88 -9.27 25.60
C LYS A 465 1.29 -8.68 26.89
N ASP A 466 1.42 -9.41 27.99
CA ASP A 466 0.84 -9.01 29.28
C ASP A 466 1.53 -7.77 29.86
N ILE A 467 2.83 -7.61 29.62
CA ILE A 467 3.60 -6.41 30.02
C ILE A 467 3.15 -5.20 29.21
N PHE A 468 3.01 -5.33 27.89
CA PHE A 468 2.53 -4.24 27.03
C PHE A 468 1.09 -3.85 27.33
N ALA A 469 0.22 -4.83 27.59
CA ALA A 469 -1.15 -4.58 28.03
C ALA A 469 -1.20 -3.84 29.37
N ASP A 470 -0.33 -4.20 30.32
CA ASP A 470 -0.23 -3.54 31.61
C ASP A 470 0.28 -2.08 31.48
N GLN A 471 1.18 -1.81 30.53
CA GLN A 471 1.66 -0.45 30.27
C GLN A 471 0.56 0.49 29.76
N PHE A 472 -0.52 -0.02 29.15
CA PHE A 472 -1.65 0.82 28.75
C PHE A 472 -2.33 1.51 29.94
N ALA A 473 -2.25 0.92 31.13
CA ALA A 473 -2.77 1.52 32.35
C ALA A 473 -1.98 2.77 32.79
N SER A 474 -0.85 3.09 32.17
CA SER A 474 -0.10 4.32 32.48
C SER A 474 -0.82 5.61 32.10
N ALA A 475 -1.81 5.54 31.21
CA ALA A 475 -2.69 6.66 30.86
C ALA A 475 -4.09 6.41 31.41
N HIS A 476 -4.79 7.47 31.85
CA HIS A 476 -6.14 7.32 32.39
C HIS A 476 -7.15 6.98 31.26
N PRO A 477 -8.00 5.94 31.41
CA PRO A 477 -8.85 5.44 30.32
C PRO A 477 -9.90 6.44 29.83
N TYR A 478 -10.34 7.34 30.72
CA TYR A 478 -11.40 8.31 30.45
C TYR A 478 -10.88 9.77 30.36
N ALA A 479 -9.57 9.97 30.24
CA ALA A 479 -8.98 11.33 30.25
C ALA A 479 -9.56 12.24 29.16
N ALA A 480 -9.80 11.68 27.96
CA ALA A 480 -10.25 12.43 26.80
C ALA A 480 -11.58 13.17 27.02
N PHE A 481 -12.45 12.70 27.92
CA PHE A 481 -13.76 13.30 28.18
C PHE A 481 -13.70 14.56 29.04
N VAL A 482 -12.56 14.82 29.71
CA VAL A 482 -12.35 16.03 30.53
C VAL A 482 -11.68 17.14 29.71
N VAL A 483 -11.04 16.79 28.60
CA VAL A 483 -10.28 17.73 27.75
C VAL A 483 -11.16 18.88 27.22
N PRO A 484 -12.41 18.67 26.75
CA PRO A 484 -13.25 19.75 26.24
C PRO A 484 -13.46 20.88 27.25
N ASP A 485 -13.86 20.57 28.49
CA ASP A 485 -14.10 21.60 29.52
C ASP A 485 -12.82 22.41 29.83
N LEU A 486 -11.66 21.75 29.80
CA LEU A 486 -10.37 22.40 29.98
C LEU A 486 -9.98 23.26 28.78
N ALA A 487 -10.30 22.81 27.56
CA ALA A 487 -10.03 23.51 26.31
C ALA A 487 -10.90 24.75 26.17
N ASP A 488 -12.19 24.67 26.51
CA ASP A 488 -13.10 25.80 26.61
C ASP A 488 -12.58 26.85 27.60
N ALA A 489 -12.18 26.41 28.80
CA ALA A 489 -11.60 27.31 29.80
C ALA A 489 -10.28 27.96 29.35
N ALA A 490 -9.55 27.29 28.46
CA ALA A 490 -8.30 27.76 27.88
C ALA A 490 -8.49 28.48 26.54
N ASP A 491 -9.72 28.65 26.02
CA ASP A 491 -9.98 29.22 24.70
C ASP A 491 -9.21 28.50 23.58
N VAL A 492 -9.33 27.17 23.53
CA VAL A 492 -8.70 26.27 22.55
C VAL A 492 -9.79 25.46 21.84
N TYR A 493 -9.82 25.48 20.51
CA TYR A 493 -10.78 24.69 19.72
C TYR A 493 -10.63 23.18 19.93
N HIS A 494 -11.74 22.46 19.98
CA HIS A 494 -11.77 21.04 20.32
C HIS A 494 -12.97 20.30 19.72
N THR A 495 -12.87 18.98 19.68
CA THR A 495 -13.98 18.04 19.43
C THR A 495 -14.78 17.77 20.70
N ASN A 496 -15.95 17.13 20.58
CA ASN A 496 -16.85 16.88 21.71
C ASN A 496 -17.01 15.38 21.99
N PRO A 497 -15.95 14.70 22.48
CA PRO A 497 -15.99 13.27 22.75
C PRO A 497 -17.05 12.91 23.80
N LYS A 498 -17.87 11.92 23.47
CA LYS A 498 -18.84 11.32 24.38
C LYS A 498 -18.65 9.81 24.46
N LEU A 499 -18.85 9.27 25.66
CA LEU A 499 -18.70 7.85 25.93
C LEU A 499 -20.02 7.13 25.67
N TYR A 500 -19.95 6.06 24.88
CA TYR A 500 -21.08 5.19 24.60
C TYR A 500 -20.70 3.72 24.68
N TYR A 501 -21.66 2.90 25.09
CA TYR A 501 -21.65 1.49 24.77
C TYR A 501 -22.34 1.27 23.42
N VAL A 502 -21.73 0.52 22.52
CA VAL A 502 -22.28 0.26 21.18
C VAL A 502 -22.53 -1.24 21.06
N PRO A 503 -23.78 -1.72 21.20
CA PRO A 503 -24.09 -3.14 21.03
C PRO A 503 -23.91 -3.53 19.57
N LYS A 504 -23.78 -4.83 19.32
CA LYS A 504 -23.97 -5.35 17.95
C LYS A 504 -25.38 -4.96 17.48
N GLN A 505 -25.48 -4.39 16.28
CA GLN A 505 -26.72 -3.81 15.76
C GLN A 505 -26.75 -3.79 14.22
N PRO A 506 -27.94 -3.73 13.59
CA PRO A 506 -28.07 -3.78 12.13
C PRO A 506 -27.26 -2.69 11.39
N ALA A 507 -27.23 -1.47 11.92
CA ALA A 507 -26.54 -0.33 11.30
C ALA A 507 -25.02 -0.52 11.17
N LEU A 508 -24.41 -1.40 11.98
CA LEU A 508 -22.99 -1.74 11.85
C LEU A 508 -22.72 -2.74 10.72
N GLY A 509 -23.71 -3.46 10.19
CA GLY A 509 -23.52 -4.41 9.08
C GLY A 509 -22.33 -5.36 9.28
N THR A 510 -21.39 -5.36 8.33
CA THR A 510 -20.17 -6.19 8.36
C THR A 510 -19.10 -5.73 9.37
N TYR A 511 -19.35 -4.63 10.08
CA TYR A 511 -18.48 -4.10 11.12
C TYR A 511 -18.81 -4.66 12.52
N ASN A 512 -19.95 -5.36 12.69
CA ASN A 512 -20.40 -5.89 13.98
C ASN A 512 -19.36 -6.71 14.74
N ASP A 513 -18.59 -7.56 14.06
CA ASP A 513 -17.59 -8.41 14.73
C ASP A 513 -16.40 -7.66 15.33
N GLN A 514 -16.14 -6.45 14.83
CA GLN A 514 -15.01 -5.64 15.27
C GLN A 514 -15.43 -4.42 16.10
N PHE A 515 -16.68 -4.00 15.96
CA PHE A 515 -17.15 -2.71 16.45
C PHE A 515 -18.39 -2.77 17.34
N GLY A 516 -19.04 -3.92 17.46
CA GLY A 516 -20.18 -4.11 18.37
C GLY A 516 -19.77 -4.84 19.66
N GLY A 517 -20.35 -4.43 20.78
CA GLY A 517 -20.17 -5.05 22.09
C GLY A 517 -19.16 -4.37 23.01
N GLU A 518 -18.70 -3.15 22.72
CA GLU A 518 -17.61 -2.47 23.44
C GLU A 518 -17.92 -0.99 23.74
N LEU A 519 -17.05 -0.37 24.53
CA LEU A 519 -17.08 1.07 24.82
C LEU A 519 -16.34 1.88 23.75
N TYR A 520 -16.98 2.94 23.30
CA TYR A 520 -16.47 3.86 22.30
C TYR A 520 -16.53 5.30 22.76
N LEU A 521 -15.47 6.02 22.41
CA LEU A 521 -15.49 7.46 22.33
C LEU A 521 -16.04 7.81 20.95
N VAL A 522 -17.12 8.58 20.93
CA VAL A 522 -17.75 9.08 19.69
C VAL A 522 -17.63 10.60 19.68
N GLU A 523 -17.07 11.13 18.60
CA GLU A 523 -16.84 12.57 18.44
C GLU A 523 -17.00 12.99 16.98
N GLU A 524 -17.24 14.29 16.77
CA GLU A 524 -17.22 14.90 15.45
C GLU A 524 -15.84 14.76 14.83
N ARG A 525 -15.80 14.50 13.52
CA ARG A 525 -14.57 14.55 12.75
C ARG A 525 -14.52 15.87 11.99
N PRO A 526 -13.52 16.74 12.24
CA PRO A 526 -13.38 17.98 11.50
C PRO A 526 -13.35 17.74 9.99
N ASP A 527 -14.27 18.41 9.29
CA ASP A 527 -14.52 18.38 7.84
C ASP A 527 -15.41 19.59 7.49
N LYS A 528 -15.50 19.96 6.21
CA LYS A 528 -16.20 21.15 5.70
C LYS A 528 -17.65 21.29 6.16
N GLU A 529 -18.30 20.17 6.44
CA GLU A 529 -19.69 20.11 6.91
C GLU A 529 -19.90 20.59 8.36
N TRP A 530 -18.84 20.98 9.07
CA TRP A 530 -18.88 21.46 10.47
C TRP A 530 -18.68 22.98 10.63
N SER A 531 -18.86 23.76 9.58
CA SER A 531 -18.56 25.20 9.55
C SER A 531 -19.37 26.06 10.53
N GLU A 532 -20.48 25.56 11.04
CA GLU A 532 -21.31 26.28 12.02
C GLU A 532 -20.97 25.92 13.49
N LEU A 533 -20.07 24.97 13.72
CA LEU A 533 -19.76 24.48 15.07
C LEU A 533 -18.80 25.43 15.81
N GLU A 534 -19.28 26.01 16.91
CA GLU A 534 -18.52 27.00 17.70
C GLU A 534 -17.24 26.41 18.31
N SER A 535 -17.26 25.15 18.78
CA SER A 535 -16.07 24.49 19.34
C SER A 535 -14.96 24.27 18.30
N PHE A 536 -15.28 24.38 17.01
CA PHE A 536 -14.32 24.36 15.90
C PHE A 536 -13.95 25.78 15.40
N GLY A 537 -14.41 26.83 16.08
CA GLY A 537 -14.17 28.21 15.68
C GLY A 537 -14.94 28.63 14.43
N GLN A 538 -16.02 27.93 14.08
CA GLN A 538 -16.85 28.19 12.89
C GLN A 538 -16.01 28.25 11.59
N ALA A 539 -15.03 27.35 11.49
CA ALA A 539 -14.09 27.33 10.38
C ALA A 539 -14.77 26.92 9.06
N SER A 540 -14.51 27.66 7.98
CA SER A 540 -15.04 27.33 6.64
C SER A 540 -14.39 26.12 6.00
N ASP A 541 -13.19 25.74 6.46
CA ASP A 541 -12.45 24.58 5.98
C ASP A 541 -11.51 24.04 7.08
N PHE A 542 -11.09 22.78 6.95
CA PHE A 542 -10.18 22.11 7.87
C PHE A 542 -9.01 21.52 7.09
N LEU A 543 -7.83 22.10 7.32
CA LEU A 543 -6.60 21.70 6.64
C LEU A 543 -5.77 20.78 7.53
N SER A 544 -5.14 19.78 6.91
CA SER A 544 -4.10 19.02 7.59
C SER A 544 -2.88 19.91 7.87
N THR A 545 -1.99 19.48 8.76
CA THR A 545 -0.72 20.20 8.97
C THR A 545 0.14 20.26 7.70
N ALA A 546 -0.01 19.26 6.80
CA ALA A 546 0.70 19.26 5.52
C ALA A 546 0.08 20.31 4.59
N ASP A 547 -1.23 20.29 4.42
CA ASP A 547 -1.96 21.22 3.54
C ASP A 547 -1.75 22.66 4.01
N LEU A 548 -1.81 22.92 5.33
CA LEU A 548 -1.49 24.25 5.87
C LEU A 548 -0.07 24.71 5.49
N ALA A 549 0.91 23.80 5.50
CA ALA A 549 2.28 24.15 5.13
C ALA A 549 2.42 24.44 3.63
N GLU A 550 1.61 23.80 2.79
CA GLU A 550 1.53 24.06 1.35
C GLU A 550 0.86 25.41 1.09
N GLU A 551 -0.32 25.66 1.67
CA GLU A 551 -1.04 26.94 1.57
C GLU A 551 -0.17 28.13 1.98
N LEU A 552 0.61 28.00 3.07
CA LEU A 552 1.54 29.06 3.52
C LEU A 552 2.72 29.30 2.57
N ARG A 553 3.09 28.32 1.73
CA ARG A 553 4.14 28.46 0.72
C ARG A 553 3.59 29.05 -0.59
N GLU A 554 2.35 28.73 -0.92
CA GLU A 554 1.70 29.16 -2.16
C GLU A 554 1.33 30.65 -2.11
N ASP A 555 0.83 31.14 -0.97
CA ASP A 555 0.47 32.54 -0.81
C ASP A 555 0.98 33.15 0.50
N HIS A 556 1.75 34.23 0.35
CA HIS A 556 2.23 35.07 1.46
C HIS A 556 1.11 35.81 2.23
N GLU A 557 -0.12 35.89 1.68
CA GLU A 557 -1.27 36.45 2.38
C GLU A 557 -1.85 35.48 3.42
N HIS A 558 -1.60 34.17 3.29
CA HIS A 558 -1.98 33.19 4.29
C HIS A 558 -1.20 33.40 5.59
N ARG A 559 -1.92 33.50 6.70
CA ARG A 559 -1.34 33.76 8.03
C ARG A 559 -1.95 32.84 9.06
N VAL A 560 -1.07 32.30 9.90
CA VAL A 560 -1.45 31.54 11.09
C VAL A 560 -1.68 32.49 12.25
N ASP A 561 -2.76 32.31 13.01
CA ASP A 561 -2.92 32.94 14.32
C ASP A 561 -1.91 32.33 15.31
N GLN A 562 -0.77 32.98 15.44
CA GLN A 562 0.34 32.54 16.28
C GLN A 562 -0.04 32.44 17.76
N ILE A 563 -0.92 33.31 18.24
CA ILE A 563 -1.32 33.33 19.65
C ILE A 563 -2.20 32.10 19.93
N SER A 564 -3.17 31.83 19.07
CA SER A 564 -4.02 30.64 19.18
C SER A 564 -3.20 29.35 19.09
N VAL A 565 -2.23 29.27 18.18
CA VAL A 565 -1.32 28.10 18.09
C VAL A 565 -0.46 27.93 19.35
N ILE A 566 0.16 29.00 19.86
CA ILE A 566 0.98 28.92 21.09
C ILE A 566 0.10 28.48 22.26
N ARG A 567 -1.12 29.01 22.37
CA ARG A 567 -2.07 28.62 23.42
C ARG A 567 -2.41 27.14 23.35
N ALA A 568 -2.79 26.64 22.17
CA ALA A 568 -3.08 25.23 21.96
C ALA A 568 -1.87 24.34 22.27
N ARG A 569 -0.65 24.75 21.91
CA ARG A 569 0.58 24.00 22.21
C ARG A 569 0.96 23.99 23.68
N LEU A 570 0.77 25.10 24.38
CA LEU A 570 1.00 25.15 25.83
C LEU A 570 -0.05 24.32 26.57
N PHE A 571 -1.30 24.36 26.13
CA PHE A 571 -2.35 23.50 26.65
C PHE A 571 -2.01 22.01 26.48
N ASP A 572 -1.59 21.60 25.28
CA ASP A 572 -1.14 20.24 24.96
C ASP A 572 0.09 19.78 25.77
N GLN A 573 1.00 20.69 26.15
CA GLN A 573 2.15 20.36 27.01
C GLN A 573 1.80 20.20 28.49
N LEU A 574 0.67 20.76 28.93
CA LEU A 574 0.24 20.74 30.33
C LEU A 574 -0.70 19.58 30.64
N LEU A 575 -1.34 19.00 29.63
CA LEU A 575 -2.12 17.76 29.68
C LEU A 575 -1.22 16.54 29.50
#